data_AF-A0AAN7F685-F1
#
_entry.id   AF-A0AAN7F685-F1
#
_cell.length_a   1.000
_cell.length_b   1.000
_cell.length_c   1.000
_cell.angle_alpha   90.00
_cell.angle_beta   90.00
_cell.angle_gamma   90.00
#
_symmetry.space_group_name_H-M   'P 1'
#
loop_
_entity.id
_entity.type
_entity.pdbx_description
1 polymer ?
#
loop_
_entity_poly.entity_id
_entity_poly.type
_entity_poly.pdbx_seq_one_letter_code
_entity_poly.pdbx_strand_id
1 'polypeptide(L)'
;MLRGRIRNVVNLLDMITERSAENFIGINRHFCGWYSTGSSHVELPIKRKKSERKPLVTSVNELKREARLRRKEKQMVQENTLRPPENGLLVKGLVPVAHEVYAARAKLNACVSRIAKSIAIFSCSLCGEVHVGDPPHRIRTCDVAGSLKNKEHTWERGGVEHILPLVESFHLYDWVGRAVSHNEQLQVDRIPAIVELCVQAGFDIPEYPTRRRTFPIYSLAGKVIDFERRFPKEDNPGKDINTYGFWDKKKKSSEENKFFDLHSDDVQAIAIQGMEAWERMRSGASKLMKKYAVQTCGYCSEMQVGPKGHKVRNCQAFKHQMRDGQHAWQEATVDDLIPPVYVWHVRDSYSGEPLVNGLKRYYGMLPAVVELFAQAGAYVGDHYAGVMREDVAVPELDELKWVV
;
A
#
# COMPACT_ATOMS: atom_id res chain seq x y z
N MET A 1 36.92 1.28 -64.67
CA MET A 1 36.43 -0.05 -64.25
C MET A 1 36.58 -0.16 -62.74
N LEU A 2 35.53 -0.65 -62.06
CA LEU A 2 35.50 -1.13 -60.66
C LEU A 2 35.80 -0.07 -59.58
N ARG A 3 34.84 0.70 -59.03
CA ARG A 3 33.68 0.32 -58.19
C ARG A 3 34.05 -0.51 -56.95
N GLY A 4 34.11 0.18 -55.80
CA GLY A 4 33.44 -0.24 -54.56
C GLY A 4 34.21 -1.10 -53.54
N ARG A 5 34.61 -0.48 -52.41
CA ARG A 5 34.34 -0.94 -51.01
C ARG A 5 35.24 -0.20 -50.01
N ILE A 6 34.79 0.96 -49.52
CA ILE A 6 35.23 1.57 -48.25
C ILE A 6 34.02 1.66 -47.30
N ARG A 7 33.21 0.60 -47.26
CA ARG A 7 32.14 0.42 -46.27
C ARG A 7 32.10 -1.07 -45.96
N ASN A 8 32.60 -1.47 -44.79
CA ASN A 8 32.24 -2.70 -44.06
C ASN A 8 33.16 -3.01 -42.86
N VAL A 9 33.50 -2.02 -42.02
CA VAL A 9 34.06 -2.32 -40.68
C VAL A 9 33.20 -1.73 -39.54
N VAL A 10 32.26 -0.83 -39.85
CA VAL A 10 31.33 -0.27 -38.85
C VAL A 10 30.03 -1.09 -38.75
N ASN A 11 29.71 -1.96 -39.71
CA ASN A 11 28.46 -2.74 -39.72
C ASN A 11 28.58 -4.19 -39.20
N LEU A 12 29.70 -4.60 -38.62
CA LEU A 12 29.81 -5.92 -37.96
C LEU A 12 29.56 -5.84 -36.44
N LEU A 13 29.69 -4.66 -35.85
CA LEU A 13 29.43 -4.42 -34.43
C LEU A 13 27.95 -4.09 -34.14
N ASP A 14 27.21 -3.61 -35.13
CA ASP A 14 25.77 -3.29 -35.01
C ASP A 14 24.82 -4.42 -35.46
N MET A 15 25.34 -5.58 -35.87
CA MET A 15 24.52 -6.76 -36.23
C MET A 15 24.58 -7.92 -35.22
N ILE A 16 25.43 -7.83 -34.19
CA ILE A 16 25.51 -8.84 -33.12
C ILE A 16 24.69 -8.41 -31.89
N THR A 17 24.25 -7.15 -31.83
CA THR A 17 23.54 -6.56 -30.68
C THR A 17 22.02 -6.59 -30.78
N GLU A 18 21.42 -7.11 -31.87
CA GLU A 18 19.95 -7.15 -32.06
C GLU A 18 19.35 -8.57 -32.18
N ARG A 19 20.04 -9.65 -31.77
CA ARG A 19 19.47 -11.01 -31.89
C ARG A 19 19.66 -11.99 -30.75
N SER A 20 19.84 -11.51 -29.52
CA SER A 20 19.82 -12.36 -28.32
C SER A 20 18.99 -11.77 -27.18
N ALA A 21 17.89 -11.10 -27.52
CA ALA A 21 16.84 -10.75 -26.59
C ALA A 21 15.74 -11.82 -26.65
N GLU A 22 16.04 -13.01 -26.11
CA GLU A 22 15.04 -13.98 -25.68
C GLU A 22 15.73 -15.06 -24.83
N ASN A 23 15.24 -15.22 -23.61
CA ASN A 23 15.51 -16.29 -22.63
C ASN A 23 16.65 -16.12 -21.60
N PHE A 24 16.35 -16.60 -20.38
CA PHE A 24 17.13 -16.71 -19.13
C PHE A 24 17.08 -15.47 -18.20
N ILE A 25 16.20 -15.42 -17.19
CA ILE A 25 16.18 -16.15 -15.90
C ILE A 25 17.51 -16.03 -15.11
N GLY A 26 17.43 -15.29 -14.00
CA GLY A 26 18.20 -15.56 -12.78
C GLY A 26 19.56 -14.87 -12.64
N ILE A 27 19.94 -14.67 -11.36
CA ILE A 27 21.26 -14.26 -10.83
C ILE A 27 21.37 -12.73 -10.59
N ASN A 28 21.01 -12.23 -9.40
CA ASN A 28 21.76 -12.32 -8.12
C ASN A 28 23.14 -11.64 -8.19
N ARG A 29 23.32 -10.48 -7.55
CA ARG A 29 24.63 -9.84 -7.39
C ARG A 29 24.93 -9.53 -5.92
N HIS A 30 25.81 -10.38 -5.41
CA HIS A 30 26.86 -10.17 -4.40
C HIS A 30 26.43 -9.84 -2.96
N PHE A 31 26.09 -10.92 -2.26
CA PHE A 31 26.38 -11.09 -0.84
C PHE A 31 27.88 -11.39 -0.70
N CYS A 32 28.61 -10.57 0.06
CA CYS A 32 29.99 -10.89 0.47
C CYS A 32 29.91 -11.91 1.60
N GLY A 33 30.46 -13.10 1.36
CA GLY A 33 30.34 -14.25 2.24
C GLY A 33 31.08 -14.07 3.56
N TRP A 34 30.31 -13.98 4.65
CA TRP A 34 30.76 -14.31 5.99
C TRP A 34 29.91 -15.50 6.45
N TYR A 35 30.58 -16.60 6.77
CA TYR A 35 29.98 -17.84 7.23
C TYR A 35 29.10 -17.58 8.45
N SER A 36 27.79 -17.63 8.28
CA SER A 36 26.83 -17.72 9.38
C SER A 36 26.03 -19.00 9.17
N THR A 37 26.16 -19.92 10.11
CA THR A 37 25.28 -21.08 10.29
C THR A 37 23.82 -20.63 10.17
N GLY A 38 23.20 -20.99 9.06
CA GLY A 38 21.86 -20.54 8.68
C GLY A 38 20.78 -21.24 9.50
N SER A 39 20.18 -20.48 10.41
CA SER A 39 18.76 -20.63 10.72
C SER A 39 18.07 -19.46 10.04
N SER A 40 17.42 -19.71 8.90
CA SER A 40 16.57 -18.74 8.22
C SER A 40 15.23 -18.65 8.95
N HIS A 41 15.26 -18.25 10.23
CA HIS A 41 14.04 -18.06 10.99
C HIS A 41 13.38 -16.77 10.50
N VAL A 42 12.27 -16.87 9.76
CA VAL A 42 11.45 -15.71 9.43
C VAL A 42 10.85 -15.19 10.73
N GLU A 43 11.17 -13.96 11.11
CA GLU A 43 10.54 -13.32 12.27
C GLU A 43 9.08 -13.00 11.95
N LEU A 44 8.17 -13.39 12.85
CA LEU A 44 6.76 -13.06 12.70
C LEU A 44 6.54 -11.54 12.78
N PRO A 45 5.55 -10.98 12.06
CA PRO A 45 5.21 -9.56 12.13
C PRO A 45 4.91 -9.10 13.56
N ILE A 46 5.73 -8.19 14.08
CA ILE A 46 5.56 -7.62 15.42
C ILE A 46 4.77 -6.30 15.32
N LYS A 47 3.74 -6.15 16.16
CA LYS A 47 3.06 -4.87 16.36
C LYS A 47 4.06 -3.83 16.90
N ARG A 48 4.33 -2.80 16.11
CA ARG A 48 5.24 -1.70 16.50
C ARG A 48 4.67 -0.90 17.67
N LYS A 49 5.55 -0.40 18.52
CA LYS A 49 5.14 0.53 19.59
C LYS A 49 4.80 1.88 18.97
N LYS A 50 3.83 2.59 19.56
CA LYS A 50 3.43 3.95 19.12
C LYS A 50 4.57 4.98 19.16
N SER A 51 5.63 4.70 19.93
CA SER A 51 6.84 5.54 20.02
C SER A 51 7.88 5.25 18.94
N GLU A 52 7.81 4.09 18.30
CA GLU A 52 8.76 3.66 17.28
C GLU A 52 8.42 4.28 15.94
N ARG A 53 9.44 4.76 15.24
CA ARG A 53 9.27 5.25 13.87
C ARG A 53 9.14 4.05 12.93
N LYS A 54 8.30 4.19 11.90
CA LYS A 54 8.28 3.28 10.75
C LYS A 54 9.67 3.23 10.08
N PRO A 55 10.09 2.08 9.51
CA PRO A 55 11.38 2.00 8.82
C PRO A 55 11.39 2.95 7.65
N LEU A 56 12.56 3.51 7.37
CA LEU A 56 12.73 4.31 6.16
C LEU A 56 13.02 3.37 4.99
N VAL A 57 12.34 3.59 3.87
CA VAL A 57 12.62 2.91 2.59
C VAL A 57 14.06 3.21 2.16
N THR A 58 14.42 4.50 2.20
CA THR A 58 15.73 5.01 1.82
C THR A 58 16.53 5.40 3.06
N SER A 59 17.81 5.02 3.13
CA SER A 59 18.65 5.29 4.30
C SER A 59 18.81 6.79 4.56
N VAL A 60 18.94 7.18 5.84
CA VAL A 60 19.12 8.61 6.22
C VAL A 60 20.35 9.24 5.53
N ASN A 61 21.41 8.47 5.36
CA ASN A 61 22.64 8.94 4.72
C ASN A 61 22.44 9.21 3.22
N GLU A 62 21.67 8.36 2.56
CA GLU A 62 21.30 8.52 1.15
C GLU A 62 20.37 9.71 0.94
N LEU A 63 19.34 9.87 1.79
CA LEU A 63 18.47 11.04 1.78
C LEU A 63 19.26 12.35 1.95
N LYS A 64 20.27 12.36 2.85
CA LYS A 64 21.17 13.51 3.02
C LYS A 64 22.02 13.76 1.77
N ARG A 65 22.52 12.70 1.13
CA ARG A 65 23.30 12.79 -0.12
C ARG A 65 22.45 13.39 -1.25
N GLU A 66 21.24 12.87 -1.47
CA GLU A 66 20.31 13.38 -2.48
C GLU A 66 19.94 14.85 -2.23
N ALA A 67 19.66 15.22 -0.98
CA ALA A 67 19.34 16.60 -0.63
C ALA A 67 20.50 17.56 -0.94
N ARG A 68 21.76 17.13 -0.74
CA ARG A 68 22.95 17.91 -1.11
C ARG A 68 23.09 18.05 -2.63
N LEU A 69 22.83 16.99 -3.39
CA LEU A 69 22.84 17.04 -4.86
C LEU A 69 21.77 17.99 -5.41
N ARG A 70 20.52 17.86 -4.96
CA ARG A 70 19.42 18.77 -5.32
C ARG A 70 19.73 20.23 -4.98
N ARG A 71 20.45 20.50 -3.89
CA ARG A 71 20.91 21.86 -3.54
C ARG A 71 21.95 22.39 -4.53
N LYS A 72 22.91 21.57 -4.95
CA LYS A 72 23.92 21.94 -5.96
C LYS A 72 23.27 22.20 -7.32
N GLU A 73 22.36 21.34 -7.76
CA GLU A 73 21.62 21.51 -9.01
C GLU A 73 20.84 22.83 -9.05
N LYS A 74 20.19 23.21 -7.94
CA LYS A 74 19.48 24.49 -7.84
C LYS A 74 20.39 25.71 -7.98
N GLN A 75 21.67 25.61 -7.61
CA GLN A 75 22.64 26.70 -7.77
C GLN A 75 23.09 26.89 -9.22
N MET A 76 23.01 25.86 -10.06
CA MET A 76 23.47 25.91 -11.44
C MET A 76 22.50 26.63 -12.40
N VAL A 77 21.29 27.02 -11.94
CA VAL A 77 20.25 27.75 -12.71
C VAL A 77 20.01 27.15 -14.11
N GLN A 78 20.11 25.82 -14.22
CA GLN A 78 19.85 25.10 -15.47
C GLN A 78 18.39 24.65 -15.53
N GLU A 79 17.87 24.54 -16.75
CA GLU A 79 16.59 23.86 -16.99
C GLU A 79 16.72 22.37 -16.71
N ASN A 80 15.85 21.87 -15.83
CA ASN A 80 15.76 20.45 -15.55
C ASN A 80 14.49 19.88 -16.21
N THR A 81 14.68 19.02 -17.20
CA THR A 81 13.59 18.31 -17.88
C THR A 81 13.05 17.22 -16.97
N LEU A 82 11.87 17.47 -16.38
CA LEU A 82 11.18 16.51 -15.54
C LEU A 82 10.55 15.39 -16.39
N ARG A 83 10.53 14.17 -15.83
CA ARG A 83 9.85 13.02 -16.45
C ARG A 83 8.42 12.88 -15.93
N PRO A 84 7.50 12.25 -16.67
CA PRO A 84 6.20 11.88 -16.13
C PRO A 84 6.35 10.92 -14.92
N PRO A 85 5.61 11.12 -13.81
CA PRO A 85 4.53 12.09 -13.59
C PRO A 85 4.98 13.44 -12.99
N GLU A 86 6.27 13.63 -12.70
CA GLU A 86 6.80 14.85 -12.06
C GLU A 86 6.59 16.11 -12.92
N ASN A 87 6.59 15.95 -14.24
CA ASN A 87 6.27 17.03 -15.18
C ASN A 87 4.75 17.30 -15.35
N GLY A 88 3.90 16.63 -14.57
CA GLY A 88 2.45 16.78 -14.59
C GLY A 88 1.72 16.03 -15.70
N LEU A 89 2.44 15.31 -16.58
CA LEU A 89 1.84 14.41 -17.57
C LEU A 89 1.57 13.02 -16.97
N LEU A 90 0.54 12.34 -17.48
CA LEU A 90 0.25 10.96 -17.10
C LEU A 90 1.29 9.99 -17.68
N VAL A 91 1.60 8.95 -16.90
CA VAL A 91 2.36 7.80 -17.40
C VAL A 91 1.38 6.87 -18.12
N LYS A 92 1.23 7.04 -19.44
CA LYS A 92 0.23 6.30 -20.26
C LYS A 92 0.17 4.79 -19.99
N GLY A 93 1.33 4.14 -19.84
CA GLY A 93 1.41 2.70 -19.56
C GLY A 93 0.90 2.27 -18.17
N LEU A 94 0.71 3.20 -17.24
CA LEU A 94 0.17 2.93 -15.90
C LEU A 94 -1.33 3.23 -15.78
N VAL A 95 -1.94 3.87 -16.77
CA VAL A 95 -3.39 4.15 -16.76
C VAL A 95 -4.21 2.84 -16.67
N PRO A 96 -3.95 1.79 -17.49
CA PRO A 96 -4.69 0.53 -17.36
C PRO A 96 -4.51 -0.11 -15.97
N VAL A 97 -3.31 -0.01 -15.40
CA VAL A 97 -3.00 -0.52 -14.06
C VAL A 97 -3.83 0.21 -13.00
N ALA A 98 -4.06 1.52 -13.14
CA ALA A 98 -4.94 2.29 -12.25
C ALA A 98 -6.39 1.79 -12.28
N HIS A 99 -6.92 1.51 -13.48
CA HIS A 99 -8.26 0.92 -13.62
C HIS A 99 -8.33 -0.48 -13.00
N GLU A 100 -7.33 -1.32 -13.24
CA GLU A 100 -7.26 -2.67 -12.64
C GLU A 100 -7.22 -2.62 -11.11
N VAL A 101 -6.43 -1.72 -10.52
CA VAL A 101 -6.33 -1.56 -9.06
C VAL A 101 -7.66 -1.09 -8.47
N TYR A 102 -8.30 -0.10 -9.10
CA TYR A 102 -9.59 0.40 -8.63
C TYR A 102 -10.68 -0.70 -8.69
N ALA A 103 -10.76 -1.43 -9.80
CA ALA A 103 -11.69 -2.55 -9.96
C ALA A 103 -11.41 -3.70 -8.98
N ALA A 104 -10.13 -4.06 -8.79
CA ALA A 104 -9.73 -5.10 -7.84
C ALA A 104 -10.09 -4.71 -6.40
N ARG A 105 -9.94 -3.43 -6.02
CA ARG A 105 -10.38 -2.93 -4.72
C ARG A 105 -11.88 -3.09 -4.51
N ALA A 106 -12.69 -2.72 -5.50
CA ALA A 106 -14.14 -2.83 -5.40
C ALA A 106 -14.57 -4.31 -5.28
N LYS A 107 -14.01 -5.18 -6.12
CA LYS A 107 -14.21 -6.64 -6.06
C LYS A 107 -13.80 -7.23 -4.71
N LEU A 108 -12.65 -6.83 -4.18
CA LEU A 108 -12.16 -7.28 -2.88
C LEU A 108 -13.14 -6.92 -1.76
N ASN A 109 -13.60 -5.66 -1.69
CA ASN A 109 -14.55 -5.23 -0.66
C ASN A 109 -15.87 -6.02 -0.74
N ALA A 110 -16.36 -6.31 -1.95
CA ALA A 110 -17.55 -7.15 -2.13
C ALA A 110 -17.33 -8.59 -1.63
N CYS A 111 -16.20 -9.21 -1.95
CA CYS A 111 -15.86 -10.57 -1.52
C CYS A 111 -15.72 -10.65 0.01
N VAL A 112 -14.97 -9.72 0.63
CA VAL A 112 -14.81 -9.68 2.09
C VAL A 112 -16.16 -9.47 2.78
N SER A 113 -16.99 -8.54 2.28
CA SER A 113 -18.31 -8.28 2.86
C SER A 113 -19.26 -9.49 2.75
N ARG A 114 -19.12 -10.31 1.71
CA ARG A 114 -19.91 -11.54 1.54
C ARG A 114 -19.45 -12.65 2.46
N ILE A 115 -18.14 -12.86 2.60
CA ILE A 115 -17.55 -13.94 3.42
C ILE A 115 -17.62 -13.61 4.93
N ALA A 116 -17.54 -12.34 5.30
CA ALA A 116 -17.75 -11.88 6.67
C ALA A 116 -19.15 -12.21 7.23
N LYS A 117 -20.11 -12.62 6.37
CA LYS A 117 -21.43 -13.11 6.79
C LYS A 117 -21.40 -14.58 7.24
N SER A 118 -20.49 -15.38 6.70
CA SER A 118 -20.35 -16.81 7.01
C SER A 118 -19.28 -17.09 8.05
N ILE A 119 -18.17 -16.34 8.03
CA ILE A 119 -17.04 -16.51 8.95
C ILE A 119 -17.04 -15.36 9.96
N ALA A 120 -16.98 -15.70 11.25
CA ALA A 120 -16.96 -14.71 12.32
C ALA A 120 -15.64 -13.93 12.33
N ILE A 121 -15.75 -12.64 12.63
CA ILE A 121 -14.62 -11.75 12.81
C ILE A 121 -14.76 -11.18 14.21
N PHE A 122 -13.69 -11.25 15.00
CA PHE A 122 -13.64 -10.70 16.34
C PHE A 122 -12.56 -9.61 16.42
N SER A 123 -12.85 -8.54 17.15
CA SER A 123 -11.86 -7.54 17.51
C SER A 123 -11.83 -7.34 19.02
N CYS A 124 -10.63 -7.16 19.56
CA CYS A 124 -10.46 -6.88 20.98
C CYS A 124 -10.81 -5.41 21.25
N SER A 125 -11.79 -5.17 22.12
CA SER A 125 -12.28 -3.81 22.41
C SER A 125 -11.25 -2.90 23.08
N LEU A 126 -10.19 -3.48 23.64
CA LEU A 126 -9.11 -2.76 24.30
C LEU A 126 -7.94 -2.48 23.34
N CYS A 127 -7.33 -3.53 22.79
CA CYS A 127 -6.08 -3.41 22.03
C CYS A 127 -6.25 -3.42 20.50
N GLY A 128 -7.46 -3.68 20.01
CA GLY A 128 -7.75 -3.78 18.57
C GLY A 128 -7.10 -4.98 17.87
N GLU A 129 -6.68 -6.00 18.61
CA GLU A 129 -6.28 -7.29 18.00
C GLU A 129 -7.48 -7.89 17.27
N VAL A 130 -7.23 -8.48 16.10
CA VAL A 130 -8.27 -9.08 15.26
C VAL A 130 -8.07 -10.58 15.26
N HIS A 131 -9.17 -11.32 15.26
CA HIS A 131 -9.20 -12.75 15.06
C HIS A 131 -10.27 -13.09 14.02
N VAL A 132 -10.00 -14.11 13.22
CA VAL A 132 -10.89 -14.62 12.18
C VAL A 132 -11.22 -16.07 12.52
N GLY A 133 -12.51 -16.41 12.54
CA GLY A 133 -13.01 -17.71 12.98
C GLY A 133 -13.70 -17.65 14.34
N ASP A 134 -14.45 -18.70 14.66
CA ASP A 134 -15.10 -18.93 15.95
C ASP A 134 -14.71 -20.33 16.46
N PRO A 135 -14.37 -20.52 17.74
CA PRO A 135 -14.25 -19.51 18.80
C PRO A 135 -12.94 -18.70 18.76
N PRO A 136 -12.90 -17.47 19.32
CA PRO A 136 -11.71 -16.66 19.31
C PRO A 136 -10.56 -17.21 20.18
N HIS A 137 -9.33 -16.86 19.82
CA HIS A 137 -8.15 -17.38 20.50
C HIS A 137 -8.02 -16.93 21.97
N ARG A 138 -7.32 -17.76 22.75
CA ARG A 138 -6.99 -17.55 24.18
C ARG A 138 -5.52 -17.17 24.40
N ILE A 139 -4.86 -16.64 23.36
CA ILE A 139 -3.49 -16.13 23.45
C ILE A 139 -3.44 -14.83 24.28
N ARG A 140 -2.48 -14.74 25.22
CA ARG A 140 -2.39 -13.67 26.22
C ARG A 140 -1.47 -12.53 25.75
N THR A 141 -1.92 -11.82 24.72
CA THR A 141 -1.16 -10.73 24.05
C THR A 141 -1.73 -9.32 24.29
N CYS A 142 -2.82 -9.17 25.05
CA CYS A 142 -3.42 -7.86 25.30
C CYS A 142 -2.51 -7.02 26.21
N ASP A 143 -1.88 -5.98 25.65
CA ASP A 143 -0.91 -5.13 26.35
C ASP A 143 -1.16 -3.64 26.09
N VAL A 144 -2.32 -3.17 26.56
CA VAL A 144 -2.72 -1.75 26.53
C VAL A 144 -3.27 -1.31 27.88
N ALA A 145 -3.36 0.00 28.12
CA ALA A 145 -4.01 0.53 29.31
C ALA A 145 -5.46 0.00 29.41
N GLY A 146 -5.82 -0.56 30.57
CA GLY A 146 -7.12 -1.23 30.77
C GLY A 146 -7.14 -2.74 30.53
N SER A 147 -6.01 -3.34 30.10
CA SER A 147 -5.91 -4.80 29.93
C SER A 147 -6.04 -5.54 31.26
N LEU A 148 -6.63 -6.74 31.20
CA LEU A 148 -6.71 -7.64 32.35
C LEU A 148 -5.31 -8.07 32.82
N LYS A 149 -5.18 -8.42 34.11
CA LYS A 149 -3.90 -8.88 34.70
C LYS A 149 -3.33 -10.12 34.01
N ASN A 150 -4.20 -10.98 33.48
CA ASN A 150 -3.82 -12.19 32.73
C ASN A 150 -3.49 -11.92 31.25
N LYS A 151 -3.59 -10.67 30.78
CA LYS A 151 -3.37 -10.25 29.37
C LYS A 151 -4.30 -10.94 28.36
N GLU A 152 -5.45 -11.42 28.80
CA GLU A 152 -6.48 -11.96 27.90
C GLU A 152 -7.21 -10.83 27.17
N HIS A 153 -7.74 -11.17 26.00
CA HIS A 153 -8.49 -10.24 25.15
C HIS A 153 -9.98 -10.26 25.50
N THR A 154 -10.60 -9.09 25.42
CA THR A 154 -12.06 -8.93 25.51
C THR A 154 -12.60 -8.82 24.09
N TRP A 155 -13.13 -9.93 23.58
CA TRP A 155 -13.58 -10.03 22.19
C TRP A 155 -14.97 -9.46 21.98
N GLU A 156 -15.12 -8.65 20.94
CA GLU A 156 -16.38 -8.15 20.41
C GLU A 156 -16.51 -8.53 18.94
N ARG A 157 -17.73 -8.52 18.40
CA ARG A 157 -17.97 -8.85 16.99
C ARG A 157 -17.41 -7.72 16.12
N GLY A 158 -16.40 -8.05 15.31
CA GLY A 158 -15.77 -7.14 14.36
C GLY A 158 -16.46 -7.14 12.99
N GLY A 159 -16.08 -6.16 12.17
CA GLY A 159 -16.56 -5.96 10.80
C GLY A 159 -15.44 -5.89 9.77
N VAL A 160 -15.80 -5.54 8.54
CA VAL A 160 -14.90 -5.44 7.38
C VAL A 160 -13.78 -4.42 7.61
N GLU A 161 -14.08 -3.33 8.32
CA GLU A 161 -13.13 -2.27 8.67
C GLU A 161 -11.98 -2.74 9.56
N HIS A 162 -12.17 -3.83 10.31
CA HIS A 162 -11.12 -4.43 11.13
C HIS A 162 -10.16 -5.29 10.31
N ILE A 163 -10.63 -5.85 9.18
CA ILE A 163 -9.82 -6.66 8.26
C ILE A 163 -9.13 -5.79 7.21
N LEU A 164 -9.83 -4.78 6.69
CA LEU A 164 -9.35 -3.84 5.69
C LEU A 164 -9.39 -2.41 6.25
N PRO A 165 -8.40 -2.03 7.08
CA PRO A 165 -8.33 -0.68 7.60
C PRO A 165 -8.22 0.35 6.47
N LEU A 166 -9.04 1.39 6.56
CA LEU A 166 -9.03 2.46 5.57
C LEU A 166 -7.90 3.44 5.88
N VAL A 167 -7.01 3.63 4.92
CA VAL A 167 -6.03 4.72 4.92
C VAL A 167 -6.53 5.79 3.98
N GLU A 168 -6.64 7.02 4.48
CA GLU A 168 -7.13 8.18 3.73
C GLU A 168 -5.97 9.09 3.29
N SER A 169 -6.21 9.84 2.21
CA SER A 169 -5.36 10.91 1.71
C SER A 169 -6.23 12.10 1.35
N PHE A 170 -5.69 13.31 1.43
CA PHE A 170 -6.36 14.45 0.81
C PHE A 170 -6.34 14.31 -0.70
N HIS A 171 -7.46 14.63 -1.33
CA HIS A 171 -7.57 14.69 -2.77
C HIS A 171 -6.79 15.88 -3.34
N LEU A 172 -5.94 15.64 -4.33
CA LEU A 172 -5.17 16.70 -4.98
C LEU A 172 -5.72 17.00 -6.38
N TYR A 173 -6.40 18.14 -6.54
CA TYR A 173 -6.79 18.62 -7.87
C TYR A 173 -5.58 18.80 -8.80
N ASP A 174 -4.42 19.21 -8.28
CA ASP A 174 -3.18 19.38 -9.06
C ASP A 174 -2.00 18.65 -8.41
N TRP A 175 -1.55 17.55 -9.04
CA TRP A 175 -0.40 16.73 -8.63
C TRP A 175 0.88 17.52 -8.38
N VAL A 176 1.19 18.50 -9.24
CA VAL A 176 2.43 19.31 -9.15
C VAL A 176 2.21 20.56 -8.30
N GLY A 177 0.99 20.76 -7.82
CA GLY A 177 0.54 21.91 -7.08
C GLY A 177 1.16 22.07 -5.69
N ARG A 178 0.53 22.96 -4.91
CA ARG A 178 0.89 23.14 -3.51
C ARG A 178 0.35 21.99 -2.68
N ALA A 179 1.08 21.63 -1.63
CA ALA A 179 0.56 20.72 -0.62
C ALA A 179 -0.60 21.37 0.14
N VAL A 180 -1.60 20.57 0.52
CA VAL A 180 -2.75 21.00 1.33
C VAL A 180 -2.26 21.63 2.63
N SER A 181 -2.68 22.86 2.89
CA SER A 181 -2.37 23.62 4.08
C SER A 181 -3.32 23.31 5.24
N HIS A 182 -2.93 23.70 6.44
CA HIS A 182 -3.77 23.47 7.63
C HIS A 182 -5.13 24.18 7.54
N ASN A 183 -5.16 25.39 6.98
CA ASN A 183 -6.38 26.20 6.94
C ASN A 183 -7.43 25.67 5.95
N GLU A 184 -7.00 24.97 4.90
CA GLU A 184 -7.90 24.40 3.89
C GLU A 184 -8.28 22.94 4.17
N GLN A 185 -7.84 22.37 5.31
CA GLN A 185 -8.05 20.95 5.66
C GLN A 185 -9.52 20.52 5.66
N LEU A 186 -10.44 21.45 6.01
CA LEU A 186 -11.89 21.18 6.08
C LEU A 186 -12.58 21.42 4.74
N GLN A 187 -11.87 22.05 3.79
CA GLN A 187 -12.38 22.37 2.47
C GLN A 187 -12.02 21.26 1.47
N VAL A 188 -10.83 20.69 1.63
CA VAL A 188 -10.32 19.63 0.75
C VAL A 188 -10.83 18.27 1.21
N ASP A 189 -11.37 17.50 0.27
CA ASP A 189 -11.91 16.19 0.56
C ASP A 189 -10.82 15.17 0.90
N ARG A 190 -11.18 14.17 1.71
CA ARG A 190 -10.36 13.01 1.99
C ARG A 190 -11.00 11.81 1.33
N ILE A 191 -10.19 11.07 0.59
CA ILE A 191 -10.61 9.84 -0.09
C ILE A 191 -9.64 8.71 0.27
N PRO A 192 -10.01 7.43 0.06
CA PRO A 192 -9.10 6.32 0.30
C PRO A 192 -7.80 6.54 -0.48
N ALA A 193 -6.65 6.41 0.18
CA ALA A 193 -5.35 6.73 -0.43
C ALA A 193 -5.06 5.88 -1.67
N ILE A 194 -5.51 4.62 -1.70
CA ILE A 194 -5.43 3.78 -2.89
C ILE A 194 -6.29 4.31 -4.06
N VAL A 195 -7.45 4.91 -3.77
CA VAL A 195 -8.30 5.54 -4.78
C VAL A 195 -7.64 6.80 -5.29
N GLU A 196 -7.11 7.65 -4.41
CA GLU A 196 -6.32 8.83 -4.81
C GLU A 196 -5.12 8.44 -5.68
N LEU A 197 -4.43 7.34 -5.36
CA LEU A 197 -3.34 6.83 -6.20
C LEU A 197 -3.81 6.45 -7.60
N CYS A 198 -4.95 5.77 -7.72
CA CYS A 198 -5.55 5.44 -9.02
C CYS A 198 -5.94 6.73 -9.77
N VAL A 199 -6.54 7.69 -9.05
CA VAL A 199 -6.95 8.97 -9.63
C VAL A 199 -5.76 9.74 -10.18
N GLN A 200 -4.68 9.87 -9.42
CA GLN A 200 -3.45 10.52 -9.89
C GLN A 200 -2.79 9.74 -11.04
N ALA A 201 -2.97 8.43 -11.10
CA ALA A 201 -2.47 7.56 -12.16
C ALA A 201 -3.31 7.56 -13.46
N GLY A 202 -4.43 8.28 -13.49
CA GLY A 202 -5.26 8.46 -14.69
C GLY A 202 -6.61 7.74 -14.66
N PHE A 203 -7.04 7.22 -13.51
CA PHE A 203 -8.43 6.82 -13.31
C PHE A 203 -9.28 8.08 -13.07
N ASP A 204 -10.33 8.29 -13.86
CA ASP A 204 -11.16 9.49 -13.72
C ASP A 204 -12.43 9.17 -12.91
N ILE A 205 -12.65 9.95 -11.84
CA ILE A 205 -13.86 9.90 -11.02
C ILE A 205 -14.51 11.28 -11.15
N PRO A 206 -15.74 11.40 -11.69
CA PRO A 206 -16.43 12.68 -11.82
C PRO A 206 -16.55 13.42 -10.48
N GLU A 207 -16.64 12.67 -9.38
CA GLU A 207 -16.72 13.19 -8.03
C GLU A 207 -15.41 13.79 -7.52
N TYR A 208 -14.26 13.39 -8.08
CA TYR A 208 -12.94 13.82 -7.61
C TYR A 208 -12.10 14.23 -8.83
N PRO A 209 -12.43 15.36 -9.48
CA PRO A 209 -11.77 15.79 -10.70
C PRO A 209 -10.31 16.13 -10.44
N THR A 210 -9.43 15.72 -11.34
CA THR A 210 -8.00 16.07 -11.27
C THR A 210 -7.57 16.75 -12.56
N ARG A 211 -6.75 17.78 -12.45
CA ARG A 211 -6.17 18.48 -13.59
C ARG A 211 -5.24 17.55 -14.37
N ARG A 212 -5.62 17.19 -15.59
CA ARG A 212 -4.80 16.46 -16.56
C ARG A 212 -4.10 17.45 -17.49
N ARG A 213 -2.78 17.51 -17.46
CA ARG A 213 -2.02 18.39 -18.37
C ARG A 213 -1.81 17.72 -19.72
N THR A 214 -1.78 18.55 -20.75
CA THR A 214 -1.40 18.14 -22.11
C THR A 214 0.05 18.51 -22.41
N PHE A 215 0.54 19.59 -21.80
CA PHE A 215 1.91 20.04 -21.91
C PHE A 215 2.71 19.82 -20.62
N PRO A 216 3.98 19.41 -20.72
CA PRO A 216 4.81 19.20 -19.55
C PRO A 216 5.15 20.52 -18.86
N ILE A 217 5.32 20.43 -17.56
CA ILE A 217 5.83 21.50 -16.71
C ILE A 217 7.35 21.43 -16.66
N TYR A 218 7.99 22.60 -16.63
CA TYR A 218 9.44 22.73 -16.58
C TYR A 218 9.91 23.22 -15.21
N SER A 219 11.12 22.83 -14.81
CA SER A 219 11.75 23.29 -13.57
C SER A 219 12.97 24.14 -13.91
N LEU A 220 12.91 25.44 -13.62
CA LEU A 220 14.05 26.36 -13.76
C LEU A 220 14.55 26.74 -12.37
N ALA A 221 15.79 26.34 -12.03
CA ALA A 221 16.40 26.62 -10.71
C ALA A 221 15.52 26.21 -9.51
N GLY A 222 14.71 25.15 -9.67
CA GLY A 222 13.77 24.67 -8.65
C GLY A 222 12.45 25.44 -8.54
N LYS A 223 12.21 26.43 -9.42
CA LYS A 223 10.89 27.01 -9.63
C LYS A 223 10.18 26.28 -10.76
N VAL A 224 8.94 25.90 -10.49
CA VAL A 224 8.05 25.20 -11.43
C VAL A 224 7.40 26.24 -12.34
N ILE A 225 7.55 26.08 -13.65
CA ILE A 225 6.96 26.95 -14.68
C ILE A 225 5.89 26.16 -15.43
N ASP A 226 4.63 26.50 -15.15
CA ASP A 226 3.45 25.95 -15.80
C ASP A 226 2.99 26.93 -16.90
N PHE A 227 3.30 26.61 -18.15
CA PHE A 227 2.96 27.43 -19.31
C PHE A 227 1.45 27.52 -19.55
N GLU A 228 0.70 26.43 -19.30
CA GLU A 228 -0.76 26.44 -19.42
C GLU A 228 -1.41 27.38 -18.38
N ARG A 229 -0.82 27.49 -17.18
CA ARG A 229 -1.30 28.45 -16.16
C ARG A 229 -0.96 29.90 -16.54
N ARG A 230 0.18 30.11 -17.19
CA ARG A 230 0.66 31.45 -17.59
C ARG A 230 -0.05 31.97 -18.84
N PHE A 231 -0.47 31.08 -19.73
CA PHE A 231 -1.21 31.36 -20.95
C PHE A 231 -2.44 30.44 -21.03
N PRO A 232 -3.52 30.77 -20.32
CA PRO A 232 -4.74 29.98 -20.33
C PRO A 232 -5.33 29.95 -21.75
N LYS A 233 -5.72 28.77 -22.25
CA LYS A 233 -6.57 28.69 -23.44
C LYS A 233 -7.99 29.17 -23.10
N GLU A 234 -8.68 29.75 -24.07
CA GLU A 234 -10.05 30.25 -23.90
C GLU A 234 -11.06 29.13 -23.56
N ASP A 235 -10.75 27.88 -23.94
CA ASP A 235 -11.52 26.66 -23.65
C ASP A 235 -11.24 26.04 -22.27
N ASN A 236 -11.06 26.84 -21.23
CA ASN A 236 -11.00 26.31 -19.87
C ASN A 236 -12.42 26.09 -19.33
N PRO A 237 -12.90 24.84 -19.14
CA PRO A 237 -14.04 24.60 -18.27
C PRO A 237 -13.55 24.77 -16.83
N GLY A 238 -13.34 26.02 -16.40
CA GLY A 238 -12.56 26.28 -15.18
C GLY A 238 -13.13 27.35 -14.27
N LYS A 239 -14.27 27.96 -14.59
CA LYS A 239 -14.97 28.86 -13.67
C LYS A 239 -15.93 28.14 -12.71
N ASP A 240 -16.30 26.89 -13.02
CA ASP A 240 -17.35 26.16 -12.28
C ASP A 240 -16.88 24.85 -11.62
N ILE A 241 -15.58 24.51 -11.65
CA ILE A 241 -15.07 23.36 -10.90
C ILE A 241 -14.71 23.82 -9.49
N ASN A 242 -15.62 23.62 -8.55
CA ASN A 242 -15.32 23.74 -7.13
C ASN A 242 -14.21 22.74 -6.76
N THR A 243 -13.06 23.26 -6.32
CA THR A 243 -11.90 22.46 -5.87
C THR A 243 -12.05 21.96 -4.43
N TYR A 244 -13.21 22.20 -3.83
CA TYR A 244 -13.55 21.91 -2.43
C TYR A 244 -15.05 21.64 -2.29
N GLY A 245 -15.45 20.95 -1.22
CA GLY A 245 -16.86 20.79 -0.86
C GLY A 245 -17.62 19.75 -1.68
N PHE A 246 -16.94 18.67 -2.13
CA PHE A 246 -17.62 17.61 -2.88
C PHE A 246 -18.52 16.73 -1.99
N TRP A 247 -18.41 16.88 -0.66
CA TRP A 247 -19.24 16.21 0.35
C TRP A 247 -20.75 16.48 0.21
N ASP A 248 -21.17 17.63 -0.31
CA ASP A 248 -22.61 17.96 -0.48
C ASP A 248 -23.30 17.10 -1.53
N LYS A 249 -22.54 16.46 -2.43
CA LYS A 249 -23.05 15.57 -3.48
C LYS A 249 -22.83 14.09 -3.17
N LYS A 250 -22.69 13.72 -1.91
CA LYS A 250 -22.61 12.31 -1.48
C LYS A 250 -23.95 11.61 -1.75
N LYS A 251 -24.25 11.31 -3.02
CA LYS A 251 -25.18 10.23 -3.39
C LYS A 251 -24.69 9.03 -2.58
N LYS A 252 -25.59 8.48 -1.76
CA LYS A 252 -25.33 7.33 -0.89
C LYS A 252 -24.44 6.34 -1.63
N SER A 253 -23.32 5.97 -0.99
CA SER A 253 -22.36 4.93 -1.38
C SER A 253 -22.98 3.53 -1.55
N SER A 254 -24.31 3.44 -1.64
CA SER A 254 -25.09 2.23 -1.86
C SER A 254 -25.07 1.76 -3.32
N GLU A 255 -24.56 2.55 -4.27
CA GLU A 255 -24.56 2.18 -5.69
C GLU A 255 -23.25 1.52 -6.16
N GLU A 256 -22.10 1.84 -5.56
CA GLU A 256 -20.81 1.18 -5.91
C GLU A 256 -20.79 -0.30 -5.55
N ASN A 257 -21.56 -0.70 -4.53
CA ASN A 257 -21.73 -2.11 -4.14
C ASN A 257 -22.74 -2.88 -5.01
N LYS A 258 -23.43 -2.24 -5.96
CA LYS A 258 -24.44 -2.92 -6.81
C LYS A 258 -23.85 -3.56 -8.07
N PHE A 259 -22.61 -3.26 -8.45
CA PHE A 259 -22.07 -3.63 -9.77
C PHE A 259 -21.31 -4.96 -9.83
N PHE A 260 -21.05 -5.61 -8.70
CA PHE A 260 -20.48 -6.95 -8.67
C PHE A 260 -21.54 -7.93 -8.23
N ASP A 261 -22.35 -8.38 -9.18
CA ASP A 261 -23.15 -9.57 -8.96
C ASP A 261 -22.16 -10.73 -8.82
N LEU A 262 -21.89 -11.12 -7.57
CA LEU A 262 -21.11 -12.32 -7.29
C LEU A 262 -21.98 -13.48 -7.76
N HIS A 263 -21.81 -13.88 -9.02
CA HIS A 263 -22.61 -14.92 -9.71
C HIS A 263 -22.53 -16.33 -9.09
N SER A 264 -22.02 -16.46 -7.86
CA SER A 264 -21.91 -17.71 -7.15
C SER A 264 -22.27 -17.51 -5.68
N ASP A 265 -23.18 -18.35 -5.17
CA ASP A 265 -23.42 -18.52 -3.74
C ASP A 265 -22.37 -19.40 -3.06
N ASP A 266 -21.46 -19.99 -3.83
CA ASP A 266 -20.35 -20.77 -3.31
C ASP A 266 -19.32 -19.86 -2.62
N VAL A 267 -19.22 -20.03 -1.30
CA VAL A 267 -18.29 -19.32 -0.42
C VAL A 267 -16.85 -19.53 -0.86
N GLN A 268 -16.50 -20.74 -1.34
CA GLN A 268 -15.15 -21.04 -1.80
C GLN A 268 -14.80 -20.29 -3.08
N ALA A 269 -15.70 -20.29 -4.07
CA ALA A 269 -15.51 -19.53 -5.29
C ALA A 269 -15.34 -18.01 -5.04
N ILE A 270 -16.10 -17.46 -4.09
CA ILE A 270 -15.96 -16.04 -3.67
C ILE A 270 -14.60 -15.82 -3.00
N ALA A 271 -14.12 -16.76 -2.19
CA ALA A 271 -12.85 -16.66 -1.49
C ALA A 271 -11.67 -16.64 -2.46
N ILE A 272 -11.67 -17.52 -3.47
CA ILE A 272 -10.66 -17.55 -4.54
C ILE A 272 -10.66 -16.21 -5.29
N GLN A 273 -11.84 -15.72 -5.68
CA GLN A 273 -11.96 -14.41 -6.33
C GLN A 273 -11.47 -13.25 -5.46
N GLY A 274 -11.70 -13.33 -4.14
CA GLY A 274 -11.22 -12.38 -3.15
C GLY A 274 -9.71 -12.38 -3.02
N MET A 275 -9.08 -13.55 -2.96
CA MET A 275 -7.62 -13.72 -2.92
C MET A 275 -6.96 -13.12 -4.16
N GLU A 276 -7.46 -13.44 -5.35
CA GLU A 276 -6.96 -12.84 -6.59
C GLU A 276 -7.11 -11.32 -6.61
N ALA A 277 -8.23 -10.80 -6.11
CA ALA A 277 -8.47 -9.36 -6.02
C ALA A 277 -7.49 -8.68 -5.04
N TRP A 278 -7.20 -9.31 -3.90
CA TRP A 278 -6.20 -8.84 -2.93
C TRP A 278 -4.81 -8.73 -3.53
N GLU A 279 -4.35 -9.80 -4.20
CA GLU A 279 -3.03 -9.84 -4.83
C GLU A 279 -2.91 -8.88 -6.02
N ARG A 280 -3.95 -8.80 -6.86
CA ARG A 280 -4.00 -7.88 -8.00
C ARG A 280 -3.99 -6.42 -7.56
N MET A 281 -4.75 -6.09 -6.51
CA MET A 281 -4.78 -4.75 -5.92
C MET A 281 -3.40 -4.37 -5.36
N ARG A 282 -2.76 -5.22 -4.56
CA ARG A 282 -1.44 -4.96 -3.95
C ARG A 282 -0.32 -4.86 -4.98
N SER A 283 -0.27 -5.81 -5.92
CA SER A 283 0.75 -5.80 -6.99
C SER A 283 0.58 -4.61 -7.94
N GLY A 284 -0.65 -4.25 -8.31
CA GLY A 284 -0.94 -3.07 -9.12
C GLY A 284 -0.59 -1.77 -8.39
N ALA A 285 -0.97 -1.63 -7.12
CA ALA A 285 -0.57 -0.49 -6.29
C ALA A 285 0.96 -0.37 -6.19
N SER A 286 1.66 -1.50 -6.01
CA SER A 286 3.12 -1.54 -6.01
C SER A 286 3.72 -1.03 -7.33
N LYS A 287 3.12 -1.38 -8.48
CA LYS A 287 3.54 -0.88 -9.81
C LYS A 287 3.32 0.62 -9.95
N LEU A 288 2.20 1.15 -9.46
CA LEU A 288 1.90 2.57 -9.48
C LEU A 288 2.88 3.36 -8.60
N MET A 289 3.15 2.89 -7.38
CA MET A 289 4.05 3.54 -6.41
C MET A 289 5.50 3.64 -6.89
N LYS A 290 5.93 2.82 -7.87
CA LYS A 290 7.25 2.96 -8.52
C LYS A 290 7.41 4.27 -9.31
N LYS A 291 6.32 4.94 -9.68
CA LYS A 291 6.32 6.18 -10.46
C LYS A 291 5.60 7.32 -9.76
N TYR A 292 4.48 7.02 -9.11
CA TYR A 292 3.67 7.98 -8.37
C TYR A 292 4.12 8.01 -6.92
N ALA A 293 4.67 9.14 -6.50
CA ALA A 293 5.14 9.32 -5.13
C ALA A 293 3.98 9.26 -4.12
N VAL A 294 4.18 8.52 -3.04
CA VAL A 294 3.27 8.45 -1.90
C VAL A 294 4.07 8.67 -0.63
N GLN A 295 3.56 9.51 0.25
CA GLN A 295 4.21 9.89 1.50
C GLN A 295 3.39 9.36 2.68
N THR A 296 4.07 8.81 3.68
CA THR A 296 3.45 8.43 4.96
C THR A 296 4.14 9.17 6.10
N CYS A 297 3.42 9.41 7.19
CA CYS A 297 4.02 9.86 8.42
C CYS A 297 4.79 8.71 9.08
N GLY A 298 6.02 8.98 9.53
CA GLY A 298 6.84 7.98 10.20
C GLY A 298 6.31 7.51 11.56
N TYR A 299 5.25 8.12 12.12
CA TYR A 299 4.75 7.79 13.47
C TYR A 299 3.24 7.53 13.56
N CYS A 300 2.41 8.15 12.71
CA CYS A 300 0.97 7.87 12.66
C CYS A 300 0.58 7.22 11.32
N SER A 301 -0.69 6.86 11.19
CA SER A 301 -1.29 6.29 9.98
C SER A 301 -1.58 7.33 8.89
N GLU A 302 -1.25 8.61 9.09
CA GLU A 302 -1.49 9.65 8.10
C GLU A 302 -0.68 9.40 6.82
N MET A 303 -1.33 9.60 5.67
CA MET A 303 -0.78 9.37 4.35
C MET A 303 -1.18 10.50 3.39
N GLN A 304 -0.32 10.78 2.42
CA GLN A 304 -0.61 11.68 1.32
C GLN A 304 -0.08 11.06 0.03
N VAL A 305 -0.97 10.83 -0.93
CA VAL A 305 -0.57 10.54 -2.31
C VAL A 305 -0.15 11.86 -2.96
N GLY A 306 1.05 11.89 -3.52
CA GLY A 306 1.66 13.10 -4.04
C GLY A 306 3.16 13.19 -3.74
N PRO A 307 3.89 14.05 -4.46
CA PRO A 307 5.33 14.26 -4.25
C PRO A 307 5.64 14.95 -2.90
N LYS A 308 4.64 15.55 -2.26
CA LYS A 308 4.78 16.29 -1.00
C LYS A 308 3.68 15.84 -0.05
N GLY A 309 4.05 15.62 1.20
CA GLY A 309 3.08 15.49 2.27
C GLY A 309 2.36 16.82 2.55
N HIS A 310 1.13 16.74 3.07
CA HIS A 310 0.37 17.92 3.45
C HIS A 310 1.00 18.66 4.64
N LYS A 311 0.61 19.91 4.83
CA LYS A 311 1.08 20.81 5.91
C LYS A 311 0.11 20.93 7.08
N VAL A 312 -0.96 20.14 7.09
CA VAL A 312 -1.88 20.04 8.22
C VAL A 312 -1.16 19.65 9.52
N ARG A 313 -1.44 20.36 10.61
CA ARG A 313 -0.81 20.19 11.94
C ARG A 313 -1.66 19.35 12.89
N ASN A 314 -2.06 18.16 12.46
CA ASN A 314 -2.92 17.24 13.22
C ASN A 314 -2.21 15.94 13.63
N CYS A 315 -0.88 15.88 13.54
CA CYS A 315 -0.12 14.74 14.04
C CYS A 315 -0.27 14.66 15.56
N GLN A 316 -0.79 13.54 16.07
CA GLN A 316 -0.93 13.26 17.51
C GLN A 316 0.03 12.16 17.99
N ALA A 317 0.95 11.71 17.14
CA ALA A 317 1.86 10.62 17.46
C ALA A 317 3.09 11.08 18.27
N PHE A 318 3.95 10.14 18.60
CA PHE A 318 5.10 10.37 19.47
C PHE A 318 5.94 11.60 19.08
N LYS A 319 6.25 12.45 20.08
CA LYS A 319 6.98 13.73 19.94
C LYS A 319 6.32 14.75 18.99
N HIS A 320 5.01 14.70 18.78
CA HIS A 320 4.32 15.68 17.93
C HIS A 320 4.42 17.12 18.46
N GLN A 321 4.43 17.34 19.78
CA GLN A 321 4.60 18.67 20.39
C GLN A 321 5.90 19.36 19.94
N MET A 322 7.00 18.60 19.86
CA MET A 322 8.29 19.12 19.38
C MET A 322 8.28 19.48 17.88
N ARG A 323 7.27 19.01 17.14
CA ARG A 323 7.07 19.27 15.70
C ARG A 323 5.90 20.20 15.44
N ASP A 324 5.33 20.83 16.47
CA ASP A 324 4.17 21.71 16.33
C ASP A 324 3.01 21.02 15.58
N GLY A 325 2.73 19.76 15.95
CA GLY A 325 1.68 18.94 15.32
C GLY A 325 1.97 18.52 13.87
N GLN A 326 3.16 18.79 13.32
CA GLN A 326 3.52 18.43 11.95
C GLN A 326 3.90 16.94 11.83
N HIS A 327 3.63 16.42 10.63
CA HIS A 327 3.96 15.05 10.26
C HIS A 327 5.42 14.89 9.88
N ALA A 328 5.99 13.74 10.28
CA ALA A 328 7.34 13.35 9.89
C ALA A 328 7.28 12.55 8.58
N TRP A 329 7.06 13.25 7.47
CA TRP A 329 6.91 12.63 6.15
C TRP A 329 8.13 11.81 5.72
N GLN A 330 7.84 10.66 5.12
CA GLN A 330 8.79 9.77 4.48
C GLN A 330 8.09 9.03 3.33
N GLU A 331 8.89 8.42 2.46
CA GLU A 331 8.38 7.55 1.40
C GLU A 331 7.57 6.39 1.99
N ALA A 332 6.40 6.14 1.40
CA ALA A 332 5.50 5.08 1.81
C ALA A 332 5.83 3.76 1.13
N THR A 333 5.60 2.66 1.84
CA THR A 333 5.56 1.31 1.29
C THR A 333 4.14 0.91 0.91
N VAL A 334 3.99 -0.18 0.18
CA VAL A 334 2.66 -0.74 -0.16
C VAL A 334 1.91 -1.15 1.09
N ASP A 335 2.60 -1.58 2.14
CA ASP A 335 2.01 -1.89 3.45
C ASP A 335 1.60 -0.63 4.23
N ASP A 336 2.10 0.55 3.90
CA ASP A 336 1.55 1.79 4.44
C ASP A 336 0.25 2.18 3.74
N LEU A 337 0.14 1.89 2.44
CA LEU A 337 -1.02 2.20 1.62
C LEU A 337 -2.18 1.21 1.83
N ILE A 338 -1.82 -0.07 1.97
CA ILE A 338 -2.71 -1.20 2.13
C ILE A 338 -2.22 -2.00 3.35
N PRO A 339 -2.47 -1.50 4.58
CA PRO A 339 -1.93 -2.08 5.80
C PRO A 339 -2.45 -3.50 6.04
N PRO A 340 -1.57 -4.52 6.04
CA PRO A 340 -1.97 -5.87 6.41
C PRO A 340 -2.21 -5.94 7.93
N VAL A 341 -3.42 -6.35 8.32
CA VAL A 341 -3.74 -6.67 9.72
C VAL A 341 -3.36 -8.12 9.95
N TYR A 342 -2.26 -8.41 10.65
CA TYR A 342 -1.86 -9.79 10.90
C TYR A 342 -2.65 -10.43 12.03
N VAL A 343 -3.12 -11.66 11.81
CA VAL A 343 -3.83 -12.53 12.76
C VAL A 343 -3.10 -13.86 12.90
N TRP A 344 -3.37 -14.59 13.98
CA TRP A 344 -2.78 -15.92 14.20
C TRP A 344 -3.37 -16.96 13.23
N HIS A 345 -2.51 -17.84 12.72
CA HIS A 345 -2.84 -18.86 11.74
C HIS A 345 -2.38 -20.25 12.19
N VAL A 346 -3.19 -21.28 11.90
CA VAL A 346 -2.87 -22.71 12.01
C VAL A 346 -3.51 -23.45 10.82
N ARG A 347 -2.76 -24.36 10.18
CA ARG A 347 -3.17 -25.09 8.97
C ARG A 347 -4.39 -25.99 9.15
N ASP A 348 -4.51 -26.63 10.31
CA ASP A 348 -5.57 -27.59 10.62
C ASP A 348 -6.40 -27.09 11.81
N SER A 349 -7.42 -26.29 11.53
CA SER A 349 -8.38 -25.82 12.54
C SER A 349 -9.58 -26.76 12.70
N TYR A 350 -9.55 -27.96 12.10
CA TYR A 350 -10.68 -28.91 12.10
C TYR A 350 -11.12 -29.39 13.49
N SER A 351 -10.28 -29.22 14.52
CA SER A 351 -10.66 -29.55 15.90
C SER A 351 -11.70 -28.59 16.48
N GLY A 352 -11.92 -27.40 15.87
CA GLY A 352 -12.80 -26.36 16.42
C GLY A 352 -12.31 -25.79 17.75
N GLU A 353 -11.08 -26.11 18.15
CA GLU A 353 -10.50 -25.66 19.40
C GLU A 353 -9.84 -24.29 19.28
N PRO A 354 -10.03 -23.40 20.26
CA PRO A 354 -9.41 -22.08 20.23
C PRO A 354 -7.89 -22.18 20.41
N LEU A 355 -7.14 -21.37 19.67
CA LEU A 355 -5.68 -21.27 19.83
C LEU A 355 -5.31 -20.86 21.26
N VAL A 356 -4.43 -21.63 21.91
CA VAL A 356 -4.07 -21.46 23.32
C VAL A 356 -2.72 -20.78 23.50
N ASN A 357 -2.56 -20.05 24.60
CA ASN A 357 -1.33 -19.30 24.87
C ASN A 357 -0.06 -20.18 24.96
N GLY A 358 -0.17 -21.42 25.43
CA GLY A 358 0.98 -22.33 25.58
C GLY A 358 1.64 -22.73 24.27
N LEU A 359 0.85 -22.77 23.18
CA LEU A 359 1.31 -23.17 21.84
C LEU A 359 1.62 -21.98 20.93
N LYS A 360 1.54 -20.75 21.45
CA LYS A 360 1.79 -19.51 20.69
C LYS A 360 3.11 -19.55 19.89
N ARG A 361 4.15 -20.21 20.42
CA ARG A 361 5.46 -20.33 19.76
C ARG A 361 5.45 -21.17 18.48
N TYR A 362 4.43 -22.01 18.27
CA TYR A 362 4.28 -22.86 17.08
C TYR A 362 3.38 -22.24 16.02
N TYR A 363 2.50 -21.32 16.40
CA TYR A 363 1.56 -20.70 15.48
C TYR A 363 2.24 -19.74 14.51
N GLY A 364 1.73 -19.71 13.29
CA GLY A 364 2.08 -18.73 12.27
C GLY A 364 1.18 -17.50 12.33
N MET A 365 1.34 -16.61 11.35
CA MET A 365 0.46 -15.46 11.15
C MET A 365 0.15 -15.27 9.67
N LEU A 366 -1.04 -14.73 9.40
CA LEU A 366 -1.46 -14.31 8.07
C LEU A 366 -2.14 -12.95 8.12
N PRO A 367 -2.14 -12.15 7.03
CA PRO A 367 -3.04 -11.03 6.93
C PRO A 367 -4.49 -11.49 7.11
N ALA A 368 -5.30 -10.77 7.88
CA ALA A 368 -6.67 -11.11 8.24
C ALA A 368 -7.54 -11.40 7.02
N VAL A 369 -7.32 -10.65 5.94
CA VAL A 369 -8.02 -10.84 4.67
C VAL A 369 -7.66 -12.17 4.00
N VAL A 370 -6.40 -12.58 4.10
CA VAL A 370 -5.90 -13.85 3.58
C VAL A 370 -6.41 -15.00 4.45
N GLU A 371 -6.34 -14.86 5.78
CA GLU A 371 -6.90 -15.85 6.72
C GLU A 371 -8.41 -16.05 6.50
N LEU A 372 -9.17 -14.96 6.30
CA LEU A 372 -10.60 -15.02 6.01
C LEU A 372 -10.90 -15.85 4.75
N PHE A 373 -10.14 -15.63 3.68
CA PHE A 373 -10.33 -16.41 2.46
C PHE A 373 -9.80 -17.84 2.57
N ALA A 374 -8.72 -18.06 3.33
CA ALA A 374 -8.17 -19.38 3.60
C ALA A 374 -9.18 -20.26 4.34
N GLN A 375 -9.80 -19.75 5.41
CA GLN A 375 -10.87 -20.45 6.14
C GLN A 375 -12.12 -20.71 5.28
N ALA A 376 -12.33 -19.89 4.25
CA ALA A 376 -13.38 -20.09 3.25
C ALA A 376 -12.97 -21.08 2.13
N GLY A 377 -11.80 -21.70 2.21
CA GLY A 377 -11.33 -22.74 1.29
C GLY A 377 -10.49 -22.22 0.11
N ALA A 378 -10.03 -20.97 0.12
CA ALA A 378 -9.08 -20.48 -0.87
C ALA A 378 -7.65 -20.94 -0.57
N TYR A 379 -6.88 -21.20 -1.63
CA TYR A 379 -5.46 -21.50 -1.51
C TYR A 379 -4.68 -20.26 -1.07
N VAL A 380 -3.73 -20.45 -0.14
CA VAL A 380 -2.80 -19.41 0.29
C VAL A 380 -1.50 -19.56 -0.48
N GLY A 381 -1.05 -18.51 -1.16
CA GLY A 381 0.16 -18.56 -1.97
C GLY A 381 1.45 -18.77 -1.17
N ASP A 382 2.41 -19.47 -1.77
CA ASP A 382 3.68 -19.91 -1.15
C ASP A 382 4.53 -18.77 -0.56
N HIS A 383 4.33 -17.54 -1.02
CA HIS A 383 5.02 -16.36 -0.49
C HIS A 383 4.65 -16.05 0.97
N TYR A 384 3.59 -16.64 1.51
CA TYR A 384 3.24 -16.58 2.93
C TYR A 384 3.82 -17.73 3.76
N ALA A 385 4.42 -18.75 3.15
CA ALA A 385 4.86 -19.98 3.83
C ALA A 385 5.76 -19.70 5.07
N GLY A 386 6.69 -18.75 4.94
CA GLY A 386 7.55 -18.36 6.06
C GLY A 386 6.82 -17.70 7.24
N VAL A 387 5.72 -16.99 6.98
CA VAL A 387 4.91 -16.33 8.03
C VAL A 387 3.88 -17.32 8.61
N MET A 388 3.37 -18.23 7.79
CA MET A 388 2.51 -19.34 8.21
C MET A 388 3.24 -20.37 9.08
N ARG A 389 4.58 -20.36 9.08
CA ARG A 389 5.43 -21.35 9.76
C ARG A 389 5.09 -22.78 9.35
N GLU A 390 5.03 -22.98 8.04
CA GLU A 390 4.76 -24.29 7.45
C GLU A 390 5.82 -25.35 7.79
N ASP A 391 7.00 -24.89 8.20
CA ASP A 391 8.14 -25.68 8.67
C ASP A 391 8.01 -26.14 10.13
N VAL A 392 7.01 -25.65 10.87
CA VAL A 392 6.82 -25.95 12.29
C VAL A 392 5.59 -26.82 12.50
N ALA A 393 5.81 -28.05 12.97
CA ALA A 393 4.71 -28.91 13.42
C ALA A 393 4.15 -28.41 14.76
N VAL A 394 2.83 -28.26 14.85
CA VAL A 394 2.13 -27.92 16.10
C VAL A 394 1.94 -29.21 16.90
N PRO A 395 2.44 -29.31 18.15
CA PRO A 395 2.22 -30.48 18.99
C PRO A 395 0.73 -30.73 19.24
N GLU A 396 0.33 -32.00 19.23
CA GLU A 396 -1.04 -32.39 19.61
C GLU A 396 -1.27 -32.20 21.12
N LEU A 397 -2.54 -32.13 21.54
CA LEU A 397 -2.91 -31.92 22.95
C LEU A 397 -2.28 -32.95 23.90
N ASP A 398 -2.08 -34.19 23.43
CA ASP A 398 -1.50 -35.28 24.22
C ASP A 398 0.02 -35.15 24.36
N GLU A 399 0.66 -34.55 23.36
CA GLU A 399 2.09 -34.26 23.33
C GLU A 399 2.44 -33.04 24.19
N LEU A 400 1.49 -32.14 24.48
CA LEU A 400 1.69 -30.95 25.33
C LEU A 400 2.35 -31.25 26.68
N LYS A 401 2.09 -32.42 27.26
CA LYS A 401 2.68 -32.84 28.55
C LYS A 401 4.19 -33.03 28.50
N TRP A 402 4.76 -33.13 27.30
CA TRP A 402 6.15 -33.49 27.04
C TRP A 402 7.00 -32.31 26.54
N VAL A 403 6.40 -31.14 26.33
CA VAL A 403 7.04 -29.94 25.74
C VAL A 403 7.23 -28.81 26.77
N VAL A 404 7.14 -29.13 28.07
CA VAL A 404 7.30 -28.19 29.19
C VAL A 404 8.76 -28.02 29.57
#